data_AF-A0A931GMN2-F1
#
_entry.id   AF-A0A931GMN2-F1
#
_cell.length_a   1.000
_cell.length_b   1.000
_cell.length_c   1.000
_cell.angle_alpha   90.00
_cell.angle_beta   90.00
_cell.angle_gamma   90.00
#
_symmetry.space_group_name_H-M   'P 1'
#
loop_
_entity.id
_entity.type
_entity.pdbx_description
1 polymer ?
#
loop_
_entity_poly.entity_id
_entity_poly.type
_entity_poly.pdbx_seq_one_letter_code
_entity_poly.pdbx_strand_id
1 'polypeptide(L)'
;MNLLIPITSLGLYGWGFLVGMFWLPRRFCPWLVRGAASSTLKAAMLMVAVHSAGLAAFAVATFLINEFAVGTLPTWLVTFLFVLAGLVYAPLMGMGFPDRSRDVYGELRRHLKDAGATHAQERAAAWSGGPLAFLGMVVLGMSSVIVFAE
;
A
#
# COMPACT_ATOMS: atom_id res chain seq x y z
N MET A 1 -6.41 18.20 -19.00
CA MET A 1 -5.98 17.21 -17.99
C MET A 1 -6.22 17.82 -16.62
N ASN A 2 -7.10 17.23 -15.81
CA ASN A 2 -7.46 17.74 -14.48
C ASN A 2 -6.22 17.70 -13.56
N LEU A 3 -5.79 18.85 -13.02
CA LEU A 3 -4.61 18.95 -12.16
C LEU A 3 -4.75 18.16 -10.85
N LEU A 4 -5.98 17.82 -10.44
CA LEU A 4 -6.23 17.01 -9.26
C LEU A 4 -5.66 15.59 -9.38
N ILE A 5 -5.65 15.01 -10.58
CA ILE A 5 -5.12 13.66 -10.83
C ILE A 5 -3.64 13.57 -10.44
N PRO A 6 -2.72 14.35 -11.05
CA PRO A 6 -1.31 14.27 -10.71
C PRO A 6 -1.02 14.78 -9.29
N ILE A 7 -1.72 15.81 -8.79
CA ILE A 7 -1.48 16.33 -7.44
C ILE A 7 -1.84 15.28 -6.38
N THR A 8 -3.03 14.68 -6.46
CA THR A 8 -3.45 13.67 -5.47
C THR A 8 -2.64 12.39 -5.59
N SER A 9 -2.39 11.89 -6.81
CA SER A 9 -1.59 10.69 -7.02
C SER A 9 -0.15 10.87 -6.53
N LEU A 10 0.54 11.95 -6.91
CA LEU A 10 1.92 12.20 -6.47
C LEU A 10 1.98 12.42 -4.96
N GLY A 11 1.02 13.13 -4.39
CA GLY A 11 0.91 13.32 -2.94
C GLY A 11 0.76 11.99 -2.20
N LEU A 12 -0.13 11.11 -2.69
CA LEU A 12 -0.37 9.79 -2.10
C LEU A 12 0.80 8.83 -2.32
N TYR A 13 1.48 8.87 -3.48
CA TYR A 13 2.71 8.10 -3.69
C TYR A 13 3.82 8.57 -2.76
N GLY A 14 4.01 9.90 -2.61
CA GLY A 14 4.98 10.47 -1.69
C GLY A 14 4.70 10.07 -0.24
N TRP A 15 3.44 10.19 0.20
CA TRP A 15 3.01 9.74 1.53
C TRP A 15 3.22 8.23 1.73
N GLY A 16 2.77 7.43 0.76
CA GLY A 16 2.94 5.98 0.76
C GLY A 16 4.41 5.59 0.88
N PHE A 17 5.28 6.22 0.09
CA PHE A 17 6.73 6.02 0.18
C PHE A 17 7.27 6.39 1.57
N LEU A 18 7.01 7.59 2.06
CA LEU A 18 7.55 8.05 3.35
C LEU A 18 7.08 7.19 4.52
N VAL A 19 5.78 6.91 4.61
CA VAL A 19 5.23 6.16 5.73
C VAL A 19 5.48 4.67 5.56
N GLY A 20 5.28 4.14 4.35
CA GLY A 20 5.45 2.73 4.04
C GLY A 20 6.90 2.27 4.07
N MET A 21 7.88 3.14 3.82
CA MET A 21 9.29 2.77 3.88
C MET A 21 9.88 2.99 5.28
N PHE A 22 9.52 4.07 5.98
CA PHE A 22 10.23 4.46 7.21
C PHE A 22 9.46 4.20 8.50
N TRP A 23 8.13 4.24 8.49
CA TRP A 23 7.31 4.22 9.70
C TRP A 23 6.53 2.91 9.87
N LEU A 24 5.86 2.44 8.82
CA LEU A 24 5.02 1.26 8.84
C LEU A 24 5.82 -0.02 9.10
N PRO A 25 6.98 -0.28 8.45
CA PRO A 25 7.73 -1.53 8.65
C PRO A 25 8.13 -1.75 10.11
N ARG A 26 8.45 -0.67 10.83
CA ARG A 26 8.81 -0.71 12.26
C ARG A 26 7.70 -1.25 13.16
N ARG A 27 6.43 -1.14 12.76
CA ARG A 27 5.28 -1.70 13.49
C ARG A 27 4.76 -2.98 12.87
N PHE A 28 4.71 -3.00 11.55
CA PHE A 28 4.15 -4.07 10.75
C PHE A 28 5.02 -5.33 10.79
N CYS A 29 6.34 -5.22 10.60
CA CYS A 29 7.23 -6.38 10.59
C CYS A 29 7.25 -7.13 11.94
N PRO A 30 7.35 -6.47 13.11
CA PRO A 30 7.23 -7.17 14.40
C PRO A 30 5.88 -7.86 14.59
N TRP A 31 4.77 -7.25 14.18
CA TRP A 31 3.46 -7.89 14.23
C TRP A 31 3.40 -9.13 13.31
N LEU A 32 3.92 -9.01 12.09
CA LEU A 32 3.92 -10.08 11.10
C LEU A 32 4.78 -11.27 11.57
N VAL A 33 5.98 -11.02 12.07
CA VAL A 33 6.89 -12.07 12.56
C VAL A 33 6.27 -12.79 13.77
N ARG A 34 5.71 -12.04 14.73
CA ARG A 34 4.99 -12.65 15.87
C ARG A 34 3.79 -13.47 15.42
N GLY A 35 3.01 -12.97 14.47
CA GLY A 35 1.85 -13.68 13.92
C GLY A 35 2.23 -14.94 13.15
N ALA A 36 3.34 -14.89 12.40
CA ALA A 36 3.87 -16.01 11.64
C ALA A 36 4.53 -17.08 12.52
N ALA A 37 5.03 -16.70 13.69
CA ALA A 37 5.87 -17.53 14.55
C ALA A 37 7.08 -18.07 13.76
N SER A 38 7.27 -19.39 13.71
CA SER A 38 8.34 -20.03 12.93
C SER A 38 7.94 -20.41 11.50
N SER A 39 6.69 -20.14 11.07
CA SER A 39 6.18 -20.61 9.78
C SER A 39 6.43 -19.61 8.65
N THR A 40 7.17 -20.06 7.62
CA THR A 40 7.39 -19.32 6.38
C THR A 40 6.11 -19.12 5.57
N LEU A 41 5.28 -20.17 5.47
CA LEU A 41 4.01 -20.10 4.74
C LEU A 41 3.07 -19.09 5.41
N LYS A 42 3.00 -19.09 6.74
CA LYS A 42 2.15 -18.15 7.48
C LYS A 42 2.59 -16.71 7.29
N ALA A 43 3.90 -16.44 7.25
CA ALA A 43 4.43 -15.10 6.94
C ALA A 43 4.00 -14.63 5.55
N ALA A 44 4.10 -15.49 4.53
CA ALA A 44 3.64 -15.17 3.18
C ALA A 44 2.12 -14.94 3.13
N MET A 45 1.33 -15.83 3.73
CA MET A 45 -0.13 -15.70 3.76
C MET A 45 -0.58 -14.41 4.46
N LEU A 46 0.07 -14.02 5.56
CA LEU A 46 -0.23 -12.77 6.26
C LEU A 46 0.09 -11.55 5.38
N MET A 47 1.22 -11.57 4.65
CA MET A 47 1.54 -10.51 3.69
C MET A 47 0.48 -10.39 2.61
N VAL A 48 0.12 -11.52 1.98
CA VAL A 48 -0.94 -11.55 0.96
C VAL A 48 -2.26 -11.05 1.53
N ALA A 49 -2.68 -11.55 2.69
CA ALA A 49 -3.94 -11.19 3.30
C ALA A 49 -4.02 -9.69 3.59
N VAL A 50 -2.97 -9.09 4.16
CA VAL A 50 -2.95 -7.65 4.47
C VAL A 50 -2.98 -6.80 3.21
N HIS A 51 -2.18 -7.15 2.19
CA HIS A 51 -2.15 -6.36 0.96
C HIS A 51 -3.44 -6.51 0.16
N SER A 52 -3.98 -7.72 0.05
CA SER A 52 -5.24 -7.98 -0.65
C SER A 52 -6.43 -7.35 0.07
N ALA A 53 -6.49 -7.42 1.41
CA ALA A 53 -7.55 -6.78 2.17
C ALA A 53 -7.48 -5.26 2.07
N GLY A 54 -6.27 -4.68 2.18
CA GLY A 54 -6.07 -3.24 1.99
C GLY A 54 -6.44 -2.78 0.58
N LEU A 55 -6.03 -3.53 -0.44
CA LEU A 55 -6.35 -3.25 -1.84
C LEU A 55 -7.86 -3.32 -2.09
N ALA A 56 -8.53 -4.37 -1.61
CA ALA A 56 -9.96 -4.53 -1.75
C ALA A 56 -10.73 -3.42 -1.02
N ALA A 57 -10.34 -3.10 0.22
CA ALA A 57 -10.95 -2.00 0.97
C ALA A 57 -10.81 -0.65 0.26
N PHE A 58 -9.63 -0.37 -0.30
CA PHE A 58 -9.39 0.83 -1.08
C PHE A 58 -10.24 0.84 -2.36
N ALA A 59 -10.25 -0.25 -3.13
CA ALA A 59 -11.02 -0.36 -4.36
C ALA A 59 -12.53 -0.20 -4.12
N VAL A 60 -13.06 -0.79 -3.04
CA VAL A 60 -14.46 -0.59 -2.64
C VAL A 60 -14.70 0.88 -2.26
N ALA A 61 -13.82 1.49 -1.47
CA ALA A 61 -13.98 2.89 -1.09
C ALA A 61 -14.00 3.81 -2.32
N THR A 62 -13.09 3.61 -3.29
CA THR A 62 -13.05 4.41 -4.52
C THR A 62 -14.25 4.15 -5.42
N PHE A 63 -14.73 2.91 -5.50
CA PHE A 63 -15.97 2.57 -6.20
C PHE A 63 -17.17 3.32 -5.59
N LEU A 64 -17.32 3.29 -4.27
CA LEU A 64 -18.41 3.99 -3.58
C LEU A 64 -18.31 5.51 -3.75
N ILE A 65 -17.10 6.09 -3.74
CA ILE A 65 -16.90 7.52 -4.02
C ILE A 65 -17.34 7.86 -5.45
N ASN A 66 -16.92 7.07 -6.43
CA ASN A 66 -17.30 7.30 -7.82
C ASN A 66 -18.82 7.18 -8.02
N GLU A 67 -19.44 6.12 -7.51
CA GLU A 67 -20.87 5.84 -7.72
C GLU A 67 -21.79 6.83 -6.98
N PHE A 68 -21.45 7.20 -5.74
CA PHE A 68 -22.38 7.93 -4.88
C PHE A 68 -22.01 9.38 -4.61
N ALA A 69 -20.75 9.79 -4.83
CA ALA A 69 -20.27 11.14 -4.49
C ALA A 69 -19.94 12.00 -5.72
N VAL A 70 -19.52 11.41 -6.84
CA VAL A 70 -19.25 12.17 -8.07
C VAL A 70 -20.58 12.66 -8.66
N GLY A 71 -20.63 13.94 -9.05
CA GLY A 71 -21.85 14.59 -9.56
C GLY A 71 -22.89 14.97 -8.49
N THR A 72 -22.82 14.41 -7.28
CA THR A 72 -23.74 14.70 -6.17
C THR A 72 -23.13 15.63 -5.13
N LEU A 73 -21.84 15.48 -4.83
CA LEU A 73 -21.12 16.27 -3.84
C LEU A 73 -20.19 17.29 -4.51
N PRO A 74 -19.82 18.38 -3.81
CA PRO A 74 -18.80 19.30 -4.29
C PRO A 74 -17.45 18.60 -4.50
N THR A 75 -16.74 18.97 -5.56
CA THR A 75 -15.47 18.34 -5.95
C THR A 75 -14.45 18.28 -4.82
N TRP A 76 -14.33 19.32 -3.99
CA TRP A 76 -13.38 19.34 -2.87
C TRP A 76 -13.65 18.22 -1.85
N LEU A 77 -14.92 17.86 -1.64
CA LEU A 77 -15.31 16.80 -0.69
C LEU A 77 -15.02 15.42 -1.28
N VAL A 78 -15.30 15.22 -2.57
CA VAL A 78 -14.89 14.01 -3.30
C VAL A 78 -13.37 13.83 -3.24
N THR A 79 -12.62 14.90 -3.50
CA THR A 79 -11.15 14.90 -3.39
C THR A 79 -10.70 14.54 -1.98
N PHE A 80 -11.31 15.15 -0.96
CA PHE A 80 -10.98 14.85 0.43
C PHE A 80 -11.21 13.37 0.79
N LEU A 81 -12.36 12.79 0.41
CA LEU A 81 -12.68 11.39 0.68
C LEU A 81 -11.70 10.44 -0.03
N PHE A 82 -11.39 10.72 -1.30
CA PHE A 82 -10.42 9.93 -2.06
C PHE A 82 -9.03 9.99 -1.42
N VAL A 83 -8.56 11.19 -1.07
CA VAL A 83 -7.28 11.37 -0.40
C VAL A 83 -7.27 10.67 0.95
N LEU A 84 -8.35 10.71 1.72
CA LEU A 84 -8.42 10.03 3.02
C LEU A 84 -8.32 8.50 2.87
N ALA A 85 -9.06 7.92 1.93
CA ALA A 85 -8.93 6.49 1.61
C ALA A 85 -7.50 6.15 1.15
N GLY A 86 -6.93 7.00 0.31
CA GLY A 86 -5.55 6.91 -0.15
C GLY A 86 -4.54 6.98 0.98
N LEU A 87 -4.67 7.89 1.94
CA LEU A 87 -3.74 8.05 3.07
C LEU A 87 -3.66 6.80 3.95
N VAL A 88 -4.77 6.07 4.07
CA VAL A 88 -4.84 4.80 4.82
C VAL A 88 -4.20 3.66 4.04
N TYR A 89 -4.46 3.58 2.74
CA TYR A 89 -3.98 2.48 1.88
C TYR A 89 -2.53 2.64 1.42
N ALA A 90 -2.14 3.86 1.04
CA ALA A 90 -0.85 4.20 0.42
C ALA A 90 0.39 3.68 1.18
N PRO A 91 0.44 3.68 2.53
CA PRO A 91 1.56 3.09 3.25
C PRO A 91 1.79 1.59 2.94
N LEU A 92 0.74 0.83 2.61
CA LEU A 92 0.88 -0.59 2.26
C LEU A 92 1.60 -0.78 0.92
N MET A 93 1.21 -0.03 -0.12
CA MET A 93 1.98 -0.03 -1.39
C MET A 93 3.40 0.49 -1.19
N GLY A 94 3.57 1.44 -0.26
CA GLY A 94 4.84 2.01 0.16
C GLY A 94 5.90 0.99 0.58
N MET A 95 5.49 -0.09 1.25
CA MET A 95 6.39 -1.14 1.72
C MET A 95 7.02 -1.95 0.57
N GLY A 96 6.40 -1.97 -0.60
CA GLY A 96 6.90 -2.67 -1.79
C GLY A 96 7.74 -1.80 -2.71
N PHE A 97 8.00 -0.53 -2.38
CA PHE A 97 8.87 0.30 -3.21
C PHE A 97 10.28 -0.29 -3.27
N PRO A 98 10.89 -0.35 -4.46
CA PRO A 98 12.29 -0.72 -4.58
C PRO A 98 13.14 0.32 -3.85
N ASP A 99 14.06 -0.15 -3.02
CA ASP A 99 15.05 0.70 -2.39
C ASP A 99 16.28 0.85 -3.30
N ARG A 100 17.19 1.77 -2.94
CA ARG A 100 18.47 1.92 -3.66
C ARG A 100 19.46 0.79 -3.36
N SER A 101 19.06 -0.23 -2.62
CA SER A 101 19.95 -1.33 -2.31
C SER A 101 20.18 -2.19 -3.56
N ARG A 102 21.27 -2.96 -3.57
CA ARG A 102 21.54 -3.91 -4.66
C ARG A 102 20.54 -5.07 -4.70
N ASP A 103 19.79 -5.26 -3.61
CA ASP A 103 18.84 -6.36 -3.43
C ASP A 103 17.40 -5.85 -3.52
N VAL A 104 16.58 -6.45 -4.37
CA VAL A 104 15.16 -6.11 -4.43
C VAL A 104 14.52 -6.34 -3.05
N TYR A 105 13.84 -5.31 -2.53
CA TYR A 105 13.24 -5.26 -1.19
C TYR A 105 14.22 -5.27 -0.01
N GLY A 106 15.47 -4.82 -0.19
CA GLY A 106 16.51 -4.86 0.84
C GLY A 106 16.10 -4.25 2.18
N GLU A 107 15.49 -3.06 2.17
CA GLU A 107 14.98 -2.35 3.34
C GLU A 107 13.88 -3.13 4.08
N LEU A 108 12.89 -3.64 3.35
CA LEU A 108 11.82 -4.46 3.95
C LEU A 108 12.40 -5.73 4.59
N ARG A 109 13.31 -6.40 3.89
CA ARG A 109 13.99 -7.60 4.37
C ARG A 109 14.84 -7.32 5.61
N ARG A 110 15.52 -6.18 5.66
CA ARG A 110 16.24 -5.71 6.87
C ARG A 110 15.28 -5.52 8.04
N HIS A 111 14.16 -4.83 7.85
CA HIS A 111 13.16 -4.66 8.91
C HIS A 111 12.54 -5.98 9.40
N LEU A 112 12.33 -6.95 8.51
CA LEU A 112 11.88 -8.28 8.88
C LEU A 112 12.95 -9.03 9.70
N LYS A 113 14.22 -8.95 9.28
CA LYS A 113 15.35 -9.54 10.01
C LYS A 113 15.52 -8.92 11.39
N ASP A 114 15.45 -7.59 11.50
CA ASP A 114 15.50 -6.86 12.77
C ASP A 114 14.33 -7.24 13.71
N ALA A 115 13.18 -7.61 13.12
CA ALA A 115 12.03 -8.15 13.84
C ALA A 115 12.15 -9.64 14.22
N GLY A 116 13.26 -10.31 13.87
CA GLY A 116 13.53 -11.72 14.20
C GLY A 116 13.09 -12.73 13.13
N ALA A 117 12.78 -12.30 11.90
CA ALA A 117 12.44 -13.22 10.82
C ALA A 117 13.64 -14.08 10.40
N THR A 118 13.37 -15.35 10.10
CA THR A 118 14.34 -16.23 9.43
C THR A 118 14.54 -15.82 7.96
N HIS A 119 15.64 -16.25 7.35
CA HIS A 119 15.92 -15.98 5.93
C HIS A 119 14.83 -16.47 4.97
N ALA A 120 14.14 -17.56 5.30
CA ALA A 120 13.02 -18.05 4.51
C ALA A 120 11.79 -17.14 4.65
N GLN A 121 11.49 -16.66 5.86
CA GLN A 121 10.36 -15.77 6.14
C GLN A 121 10.54 -14.40 5.49
N GLU A 122 11.71 -13.77 5.58
CA GLU A 122 11.96 -12.48 4.93
C GLU A 122 11.74 -12.55 3.42
N ARG A 123 12.26 -13.59 2.76
CA ARG A 123 12.08 -13.79 1.32
C ARG A 123 10.63 -14.05 0.95
N ALA A 124 9.97 -14.95 1.67
CA ALA A 124 8.60 -15.31 1.38
C ALA A 124 7.66 -14.11 1.58
N ALA A 125 7.86 -13.32 2.63
CA ALA A 125 7.10 -12.09 2.88
C ALA A 125 7.37 -11.02 1.81
N ALA A 126 8.63 -10.76 1.48
CA ALA A 126 8.98 -9.76 0.47
C ALA A 126 8.41 -10.10 -0.92
N TRP A 127 8.56 -11.35 -1.37
CA TRP A 127 8.08 -11.78 -2.69
C TRP A 127 6.58 -11.97 -2.80
N SER A 128 5.87 -12.15 -1.69
CA SER A 128 4.40 -12.16 -1.68
C SER A 128 3.81 -10.76 -1.59
N GLY A 129 4.44 -9.85 -0.84
CA GLY A 129 4.00 -8.47 -0.69
C GLY A 129 4.31 -7.56 -1.88
N GLY A 130 5.53 -7.65 -2.41
CA GLY A 130 6.02 -6.73 -3.44
C GLY A 130 5.15 -6.64 -4.70
N PRO A 131 4.77 -7.76 -5.35
CA PRO A 131 3.86 -7.73 -6.50
C PRO A 131 2.50 -7.11 -6.19
N LEU A 132 1.95 -7.35 -5.00
CA LEU A 132 0.67 -6.77 -4.57
C LEU A 132 0.78 -5.28 -4.26
N ALA A 133 1.90 -4.84 -3.70
CA ALA A 133 2.19 -3.43 -3.51
C ALA A 133 2.32 -2.70 -4.86
N PHE A 134 2.95 -3.31 -5.85
CA PHE A 134 3.01 -2.77 -7.22
C PHE A 134 1.63 -2.68 -7.87
N LEU A 135 0.83 -3.75 -7.77
CA LEU A 135 -0.57 -3.73 -8.22
C LEU A 135 -1.35 -2.61 -7.54
N GLY A 136 -1.09 -2.38 -6.24
CA GLY A 136 -1.66 -1.29 -5.47
C GLY A 136 -1.37 0.09 -6.02
N MET A 137 -0.14 0.32 -6.51
CA MET A 137 0.20 1.58 -7.17
C MET A 137 -0.63 1.79 -8.43
N VAL A 138 -0.76 0.75 -9.27
CA VAL A 138 -1.58 0.82 -10.48
C VAL A 138 -3.04 1.12 -10.14
N VAL A 139 -3.60 0.44 -9.15
CA VAL A 139 -4.99 0.67 -8.72
C VAL A 139 -5.18 2.08 -8.17
N LEU A 140 -4.26 2.61 -7.37
CA LEU A 140 -4.33 4.00 -6.88
C LEU A 140 -4.32 5.00 -8.05
N GLY A 141 -3.38 4.85 -8.98
CA GLY A 141 -3.28 5.71 -10.15
C GLY A 141 -4.56 5.67 -11.00
N MET A 142 -5.04 4.46 -11.34
CA MET A 142 -6.26 4.29 -12.13
C MET A 142 -7.51 4.83 -11.41
N SER A 143 -7.63 4.63 -10.10
CA SER A 143 -8.76 5.14 -9.32
C SER A 143 -8.78 6.66 -9.31
N SER A 144 -7.63 7.32 -9.26
CA SER A 144 -7.57 8.80 -9.34
C SER A 144 -8.06 9.31 -10.70
N VAL A 145 -7.77 8.58 -11.78
CA VAL A 145 -8.26 8.90 -13.12
C VAL A 145 -9.77 8.71 -13.17
N ILE A 146 -10.29 7.58 -12.69
CA ILE A 146 -11.73 7.30 -12.68
C ILE A 146 -12.50 8.35 -11.88
N VAL A 147 -12.01 8.76 -10.72
CA VAL A 147 -12.72 9.71 -9.84
C VAL A 147 -12.65 11.17 -10.32
N PHE A 148 -11.61 11.57 -11.06
CA PHE A 148 -11.38 12.98 -11.42
C PHE A 148 -11.26 13.27 -12.93
N ALA A 149 -11.48 12.28 -13.80
CA ALA A 149 -11.50 12.49 -15.25
C ALA A 149 -12.82 13.10 -15.75
N GLU A 150 -13.89 13.00 -14.95
CA GLU A 150 -15.16 13.71 -15.13
C GLU A 150 -15.06 15.17 -14.67
#